data_AF-A0A8K0CZ34-F1
#
_entry.id   AF-A0A8K0CZ34-F1
#
_cell.length_a   1.000
_cell.length_b   1.000
_cell.length_c   1.000
_cell.angle_alpha   90.00
_cell.angle_beta   90.00
_cell.angle_gamma   90.00
#
_symmetry.space_group_name_H-M   'P 1'
#
loop_
_entity.id
_entity.type
_entity.pdbx_description
1 polymer ?
#
loop_
_entity_poly.entity_id
_entity_poly.type
_entity_poly.pdbx_seq_one_letter_code
_entity_poly.pdbx_strand_id
1 'polypeptide(L)'
;MDTKKKLYPNCDASVWMRSCKQEIIEPISGKISGAIPNWLNGVLIRNGPGSLEVGEEVFQHLFDSSALLHRFSIKDGQVTYQCRFLQSDVYKRNKKANRIVTTEFGTKSVPDPCHTIFQR
;
A
#
# COMPACT_ATOMS: atom_id res chain seq x y z
N MET A 1 -16.98 31.32 1.82
CA MET A 1 -16.39 30.11 1.23
C MET A 1 -15.03 29.91 1.89
N ASP A 2 -14.97 28.95 2.80
CA ASP A 2 -13.86 28.80 3.75
C ASP A 2 -12.63 28.21 3.05
N THR A 3 -11.56 28.99 2.93
CA THR A 3 -10.26 28.52 2.46
C THR A 3 -9.70 27.56 3.51
N LYS A 4 -9.85 26.24 3.31
CA LYS A 4 -9.31 25.21 4.20
C LYS A 4 -7.84 25.50 4.50
N LYS A 5 -7.56 25.99 5.71
CA LYS A 5 -6.21 26.27 6.20
C LYS A 5 -5.38 24.99 6.11
N LYS A 6 -4.29 25.03 5.35
CA LYS A 6 -3.36 23.90 5.24
C LYS A 6 -2.62 23.73 6.56
N LEU A 7 -3.10 22.84 7.42
CA LEU A 7 -2.55 22.60 8.76
C LEU A 7 -1.11 22.06 8.71
N TYR A 8 -0.75 21.35 7.64
CA TYR A 8 0.58 20.77 7.44
C TYR A 8 1.16 21.23 6.10
N PRO A 9 1.80 22.40 6.04
CA PRO A 9 2.27 22.97 4.77
C PRO A 9 3.33 22.11 4.07
N ASN A 10 4.14 21.39 4.84
CA ASN A 10 5.27 20.57 4.39
C ASN A 10 4.94 19.07 4.30
N CYS A 11 3.71 18.66 4.57
CA CYS A 11 3.27 17.28 4.46
C CYS A 11 2.21 17.18 3.37
N ASP A 12 2.51 16.46 2.29
CA ASP A 12 1.51 16.08 1.31
C ASP A 12 0.80 14.80 1.79
N ALA A 13 -0.34 14.98 2.46
CA ALA A 13 -1.14 13.87 2.95
C ALA A 13 -1.67 12.96 1.81
N SER A 14 -1.72 13.45 0.56
CA SER A 14 -2.17 12.65 -0.57
C SER A 14 -1.26 11.46 -0.87
N VAL A 15 0.01 11.52 -0.46
CA VAL A 15 0.98 10.41 -0.59
C VAL A 15 0.46 9.14 0.08
N TRP A 16 -0.22 9.28 1.22
CA TRP A 16 -0.79 8.18 2.00
C TRP A 16 -2.08 7.61 1.39
N MET A 17 -2.69 8.33 0.45
CA MET A 17 -3.95 7.95 -0.20
C MET A 17 -3.74 7.42 -1.63
N ARG A 18 -2.52 7.04 -1.99
CA ARG A 18 -2.22 6.50 -3.33
C ARG A 18 -2.46 4.99 -3.38
N SER A 19 -3.11 4.53 -4.44
CA SER A 19 -3.25 3.11 -4.75
C SER A 19 -2.17 2.66 -5.73
N CYS A 20 -1.35 1.69 -5.33
CA CYS A 20 -0.46 0.96 -6.21
C CYS A 20 -1.27 0.02 -7.10
N LYS A 21 -1.31 0.34 -8.40
CA LYS A 21 -2.03 -0.46 -9.41
C LYS A 21 -1.21 -1.65 -9.92
N GLN A 22 0.11 -1.57 -9.84
CA GLN A 22 1.03 -2.59 -10.33
C GLN A 22 2.26 -2.70 -9.42
N GLU A 23 2.60 -3.93 -9.04
CA GLU A 23 3.83 -4.26 -8.33
C GLU A 23 5.06 -4.07 -9.23
N ILE A 24 6.17 -3.63 -8.65
CA ILE A 24 7.46 -3.57 -9.32
C ILE A 24 8.27 -4.77 -8.84
N ILE A 25 8.11 -5.88 -9.57
CA ILE A 25 8.76 -7.16 -9.26
C ILE A 25 10.22 -7.13 -9.70
N GLU A 26 10.52 -6.60 -10.88
CA GLU A 26 11.90 -6.41 -11.33
C GLU A 26 12.44 -5.06 -10.84
N PRO A 27 13.66 -5.00 -10.25
CA PRO A 27 14.19 -3.76 -9.71
C PRO A 27 14.38 -2.69 -10.78
N ILE A 28 13.86 -1.50 -10.52
CA ILE A 28 14.11 -0.31 -11.35
C ILE A 28 15.25 0.52 -10.76
N SER A 29 16.11 1.06 -11.61
CA SER A 29 17.20 1.94 -11.19
C SER A 29 16.67 3.31 -10.77
N GLY A 30 17.11 3.80 -9.62
CA GLY A 30 16.80 5.14 -9.13
C GLY A 30 17.61 6.23 -9.85
N LYS A 31 17.04 7.43 -9.96
CA LYS A 31 17.76 8.63 -10.37
C LYS A 31 18.38 9.29 -9.14
N ILE A 32 19.70 9.36 -9.07
CA ILE A 32 20.44 9.91 -7.93
C ILE A 32 20.66 11.42 -8.12
N SER A 33 20.43 12.20 -7.07
CA SER A 33 20.90 13.58 -6.92
C SER A 33 21.85 13.66 -5.72
N GLY A 34 22.99 14.35 -5.88
CA GLY A 34 24.07 14.31 -4.90
C GLY A 34 24.89 13.01 -4.99
N ALA A 35 25.45 12.56 -3.87
CA ALA A 35 26.27 11.36 -3.79
C ALA A 35 25.80 10.46 -2.63
N ILE A 36 25.51 9.19 -2.92
CA ILE A 36 25.23 8.18 -1.90
C ILE A 36 26.57 7.72 -1.30
N PRO A 37 26.74 7.70 0.03
CA PRO A 37 28.01 7.29 0.63
C PRO A 37 28.39 5.84 0.29
N ASN A 38 29.63 5.62 -0.14
CA ASN A 38 30.10 4.28 -0.55
C ASN A 38 30.07 3.24 0.58
N TRP A 39 30.11 3.67 1.84
CA TRP A 39 29.98 2.77 2.99
C TRP A 39 28.55 2.28 3.22
N LEU A 40 27.55 2.95 2.65
CA LEU A 40 26.14 2.56 2.79
C LEU A 40 25.81 1.45 1.79
N ASN A 41 25.86 0.21 2.27
CA ASN A 41 25.49 -0.97 1.50
C ASN A 41 24.45 -1.77 2.28
N GLY A 42 23.30 -1.99 1.69
CA GLY A 42 22.21 -2.70 2.37
C GLY A 42 20.87 -2.51 1.71
N VAL A 43 19.82 -2.84 2.45
CA VAL A 43 18.45 -2.77 1.97
C VAL A 43 17.58 -2.06 3.00
N LEU A 44 16.89 -1.00 2.58
CA LEU A 44 15.83 -0.38 3.35
C LEU A 44 14.50 -1.01 2.96
N ILE A 45 13.82 -1.62 3.92
CA ILE A 45 12.46 -2.15 3.78
C ILE A 45 11.50 -1.23 4.54
N ARG A 46 10.40 -0.85 3.90
CA ARG A 46 9.30 -0.10 4.53
C ARG A 46 7.96 -0.77 4.25
N ASN A 47 7.09 -0.80 5.23
CA ASN A 47 5.69 -1.18 5.06
C ASN A 47 4.82 0.08 4.96
N GLY A 48 3.75 0.01 4.18
CA GLY A 48 2.81 1.10 4.01
C GLY A 48 1.51 0.69 3.34
N PRO A 49 0.57 1.63 3.22
CA PRO A 49 -0.67 1.42 2.48
C PRO A 49 -0.37 1.15 1.01
N GLY A 50 -0.91 0.04 0.50
CA GLY A 50 -0.64 -0.43 -0.85
C GLY A 50 -1.74 -0.09 -1.85
N SER A 51 -2.95 -0.56 -1.60
CA SER A 51 -4.13 -0.27 -2.43
C SER A 51 -5.30 0.05 -1.54
N LEU A 52 -5.93 1.22 -1.78
CA LEU A 52 -7.16 1.62 -1.10
C LEU A 52 -8.39 0.89 -1.63
N GLU A 53 -8.25 0.17 -2.74
CA GLU A 53 -9.37 -0.40 -3.49
C GLU A 53 -9.20 -1.91 -3.65
N VAL A 54 -10.32 -2.63 -3.62
CA VAL A 54 -10.44 -4.04 -3.99
C VAL A 54 -11.69 -4.19 -4.84
N GLY A 55 -11.53 -4.46 -6.14
CA GLY A 55 -12.65 -4.44 -7.08
C GLY A 55 -13.27 -3.04 -7.15
N GLU A 56 -14.57 -2.94 -6.87
CA GLU A 56 -15.31 -1.67 -6.79
C GLU A 56 -15.38 -1.10 -5.37
N GLU A 57 -14.90 -1.84 -4.36
CA GLU A 57 -14.98 -1.43 -2.96
C GLU A 57 -13.72 -0.66 -2.53
N VAL A 58 -13.92 0.33 -1.65
CA VAL A 58 -12.87 1.23 -1.17
C VAL A 58 -12.77 1.19 0.35
N PHE A 59 -11.56 1.03 0.86
CA PHE A 59 -11.24 1.17 2.27
C PHE A 59 -11.50 2.59 2.76
N GLN A 60 -12.15 2.71 3.91
CA GLN A 60 -12.59 3.98 4.50
C GLN A 60 -11.56 4.58 5.46
N HIS A 61 -10.52 3.83 5.82
CA HIS A 61 -9.48 4.30 6.74
C HIS A 61 -8.08 3.98 6.22
N LEU A 62 -7.13 4.87 6.51
CA LEU A 62 -5.74 4.78 6.06
C LEU A 62 -5.07 3.44 6.43
N PHE A 63 -5.44 2.88 7.58
CA PHE A 63 -4.84 1.67 8.12
C PHE A 63 -5.50 0.36 7.65
N ASP A 64 -6.45 0.42 6.73
CA ASP A 64 -7.18 -0.76 6.26
C ASP A 64 -6.67 -1.30 4.93
N SER A 65 -5.93 -0.46 4.19
CA SER A 65 -5.44 -0.81 2.86
C SER A 65 -4.49 -2.02 2.88
N SER A 66 -4.45 -2.74 1.75
CA SER A 66 -3.58 -3.90 1.61
C SER A 66 -2.10 -3.52 1.79
N ALA A 67 -1.38 -4.21 2.67
CA ALA A 67 0.02 -3.90 2.98
C ALA A 67 0.95 -4.07 1.76
N LEU A 68 1.73 -3.03 1.48
CA LEU A 68 2.73 -3.02 0.42
C LEU A 68 4.12 -2.85 1.03
N LEU A 69 5.01 -3.80 0.72
CA LEU A 69 6.41 -3.72 1.10
C LEU A 69 7.19 -3.00 0.01
N HIS A 70 7.90 -1.96 0.42
CA HIS A 70 8.81 -1.18 -0.41
C HIS A 70 10.24 -1.61 -0.10
N ARG A 71 11.06 -1.78 -1.14
CA ARG A 71 12.46 -2.17 -1.03
C ARG A 71 13.33 -1.17 -1.78
N PHE A 72 14.30 -0.59 -1.08
CA PHE A 72 15.39 0.19 -1.66
C PHE A 72 16.70 -0.55 -1.44
N SER A 73 17.29 -1.09 -2.50
CA SER A 73 18.60 -1.74 -2.44
C SER A 73 19.67 -0.72 -2.73
N ILE A 74 20.62 -0.55 -1.81
CA ILE A 74 21.71 0.42 -1.95
C ILE A 74 23.02 -0.37 -2.02
N LYS A 75 23.78 -0.14 -3.09
CA LYS A 75 25.10 -0.76 -3.27
C LYS A 75 25.97 0.10 -4.17
N ASP A 76 27.22 0.33 -3.76
CA ASP A 76 28.23 1.03 -4.57
C ASP A 76 27.75 2.38 -5.14
N GLY A 77 27.07 3.18 -4.29
CA GLY A 77 26.53 4.48 -4.68
C GLY A 77 25.24 4.44 -5.51
N GLN A 78 24.78 3.25 -5.91
CA GLN A 78 23.58 3.04 -6.72
C GLN A 78 22.40 2.58 -5.86
N VAL A 79 21.19 2.90 -6.33
CA VAL A 79 19.94 2.48 -5.67
C VAL A 79 18.98 1.86 -6.66
N THR A 80 18.38 0.73 -6.30
CA THR A 80 17.23 0.16 -7.02
C THR A 80 16.00 0.10 -6.14
N TYR A 81 14.82 0.17 -6.76
CA TYR A 81 13.53 0.13 -6.11
C TYR A 81 12.67 -1.04 -6.60
N GLN A 82 11.96 -1.66 -5.66
CA GLN A 82 10.91 -2.67 -5.91
C GLN A 82 9.78 -2.49 -4.91
N CYS A 83 8.59 -2.98 -5.26
CA CYS A 83 7.50 -3.12 -4.30
C CYS A 83 6.63 -4.34 -4.60
N ARG A 84 6.15 -4.98 -3.53
CA ARG A 84 5.26 -6.13 -3.60
C ARG A 84 4.22 -6.12 -2.49
N PHE A 85 3.01 -6.55 -2.79
CA PHE A 85 1.96 -6.76 -1.80
C PHE A 85 2.36 -7.92 -0.90
N LEU A 86 2.22 -7.69 0.41
CA LEU A 86 2.35 -8.76 1.38
C LEU A 86 1.24 -9.78 1.12
N GLN A 87 1.61 -11.04 0.92
CA GLN A 87 0.68 -12.14 0.65
C GLN A 87 0.00 -12.61 1.96
N SER A 88 -0.61 -11.68 2.68
CA SER A 88 -1.39 -11.95 3.88
C SER A 88 -2.68 -12.69 3.54
N ASP A 89 -3.26 -13.38 4.51
CA ASP A 89 -4.51 -14.11 4.30
C ASP A 89 -5.67 -13.17 3.98
N VAL A 90 -5.67 -11.96 4.53
CA VAL A 90 -6.61 -10.89 4.19
C VAL A 90 -6.48 -10.50 2.73
N TYR A 91 -5.26 -10.16 2.29
CA TYR A 91 -5.01 -9.76 0.90
C TYR A 91 -5.46 -10.84 -0.07
N LYS A 92 -5.09 -12.10 0.19
CA LYS A 92 -5.49 -13.25 -0.63
C LYS A 92 -7.00 -13.43 -0.69
N ARG A 93 -7.70 -13.34 0.45
CA ARG A 93 -9.16 -13.48 0.51
C ARG A 93 -9.87 -12.36 -0.24
N ASN A 94 -9.49 -11.11 0.00
CA ASN A 94 -10.07 -9.95 -0.67
C ASN A 94 -9.80 -9.99 -2.19
N LYS A 95 -8.57 -10.30 -2.60
CA LYS A 95 -8.20 -10.44 -4.02
C LYS A 95 -8.95 -11.57 -4.70
N LYS A 96 -9.10 -12.73 -4.05
CA LYS A 96 -9.85 -13.87 -4.59
C LYS A 96 -11.34 -13.56 -4.76
N ALA A 97 -11.93 -12.82 -3.83
CA ALA A 97 -13.35 -12.44 -3.86
C ALA A 97 -13.63 -11.20 -4.72
N ASN A 98 -12.58 -10.47 -5.14
CA ASN A 98 -12.67 -9.17 -5.82
C ASN A 98 -13.54 -8.13 -5.06
N ARG A 99 -13.52 -8.19 -3.72
CA ARG A 99 -14.24 -7.30 -2.79
C ARG A 99 -13.66 -7.41 -1.38
N ILE A 100 -14.03 -6.52 -0.46
CA ILE A 100 -13.58 -6.51 0.94
C ILE A 100 -14.41 -7.52 1.74
N VAL A 101 -13.84 -8.71 1.95
CA VAL A 101 -14.49 -9.81 2.70
C VAL A 101 -14.02 -9.94 4.14
N THR A 102 -13.07 -9.10 4.56
CA THR A 102 -12.56 -9.04 5.93
C THR A 102 -12.75 -7.64 6.49
N THR A 103 -13.28 -7.54 7.71
CA THR A 103 -13.36 -6.26 8.43
C THR A 103 -11.97 -5.86 8.89
N GLU A 104 -11.60 -4.62 8.59
CA GLU A 104 -10.35 -3.98 9.02
C GLU A 104 -10.64 -2.93 10.10
N PHE A 105 -9.68 -2.08 10.43
CA PHE A 105 -9.79 -1.11 11.52
C PHE A 105 -10.98 -0.14 11.34
N GLY A 106 -11.14 0.46 10.16
CA GLY A 106 -12.19 1.44 9.88
C GLY A 106 -13.19 1.04 8.79
N THR A 107 -13.06 -0.15 8.21
CA THR A 107 -13.88 -0.64 7.09
C THR A 107 -14.51 -1.97 7.46
N LYS A 108 -15.84 -1.98 7.61
CA LYS A 108 -16.59 -3.21 7.82
C LYS A 108 -16.73 -3.97 6.50
N SER A 109 -16.50 -5.27 6.53
CA SER A 109 -16.79 -6.15 5.40
C SER A 109 -18.30 -6.32 5.22
N VAL A 110 -18.74 -6.44 3.96
CA VAL A 110 -20.12 -6.83 3.66
C VAL A 110 -20.22 -8.37 3.74
N PRO A 111 -21.09 -8.93 4.60
CA PRO A 111 -21.29 -10.38 4.67
C PRO A 111 -21.70 -10.92 3.31
N ASP A 112 -21.24 -12.13 2.99
CA ASP A 112 -21.71 -12.82 1.79
C ASP A 112 -23.22 -13.14 1.94
N PRO A 113 -24.09 -12.66 1.03
CA PRO A 113 -25.53 -12.94 1.10
C PRO A 113 -25.82 -14.44 1.14
N CYS A 114 -25.06 -15.25 0.41
CA CYS A 114 -25.25 -16.70 0.32
C CYS A 114 -24.94 -17.38 1.65
N HIS A 115 -23.91 -16.95 2.39
CA HIS A 115 -23.63 -17.50 3.72
C HIS A 115 -24.77 -17.26 4.71
N THR A 116 -25.50 -16.15 4.56
CA THR A 116 -26.64 -15.82 5.42
C THR A 116 -27.88 -16.64 5.04
N ILE A 117 -28.05 -16.95 3.75
CA ILE A 117 -29.20 -17.69 3.21
C ILE A 117 -29.08 -19.19 3.48
N PHE A 118 -27.88 -19.78 3.36
CA PHE A 118 -27.64 -21.23 3.52
C PHE A 118 -27.27 -21.67 4.95
N GLN A 119 -27.24 -20.74 5.92
CA GLN A 119 -27.07 -21.05 7.34
C GLN A 119 -28.40 -21.35 8.09
N ARG A 120 -29.51 -21.50 7.36
CA ARG A 120 -30.79 -21.98 7.90
C ARG A 120 -30.86 -23.50 7.92
#